data_AF-A0A844MJ32-F1
#
_entry.id   AF-A0A844MJ32-F1
#
_cell.length_a   1.000
_cell.length_b   1.000
_cell.length_c   1.000
_cell.angle_alpha   90.00
_cell.angle_beta   90.00
_cell.angle_gamma   90.00
#
_symmetry.space_group_name_H-M   'P 1'
#
loop_
_entity.id
_entity.type
_entity.pdbx_description
1 polymer ?
#
loop_
_entity_poly.entity_id
_entity_poly.type
_entity_poly.pdbx_seq_one_letter_code
_entity_poly.pdbx_strand_id
1 'polypeptide(L)'
;MIQDTVQGESDDMYLQLMEIGQKALENAHYETAYHVLCAAMHYAYAQSNEKHLEAVAQAARNQLNWIDTHNPTHRMSSQSSVKRSGINLYQSLMTQIHADLQIIQQQRRKENFKHLPWFGDANNNPSVKEE
;
A
#
# COMPACT_ATOMS: atom_id res chain seq x y z
N MET A 1 24.96 -18.73 -8.11
CA MET A 1 24.39 -17.36 -8.21
C MET A 1 22.99 -17.49 -8.76
N ILE A 2 21.97 -17.53 -7.90
CA ILE A 2 20.55 -17.52 -8.28
C ILE A 2 19.85 -16.70 -7.19
N GLN A 3 19.81 -15.37 -7.35
CA GLN A 3 19.07 -14.48 -6.45
C GLN A 3 18.37 -13.30 -7.15
N ASP A 4 18.35 -13.22 -8.49
CA ASP A 4 17.83 -12.04 -9.21
C ASP A 4 16.44 -12.19 -9.85
N THR A 5 15.76 -13.34 -9.76
CA THR A 5 14.50 -13.57 -10.50
C THR A 5 13.21 -13.31 -9.71
N VAL A 6 13.27 -13.20 -8.38
CA VAL A 6 12.04 -13.12 -7.55
C VAL A 6 11.40 -11.72 -7.60
N GLN A 7 12.18 -10.69 -7.89
CA GLN A 7 11.72 -9.29 -7.86
C GLN A 7 10.96 -8.89 -9.14
N GLY A 8 11.15 -9.62 -10.25
CA GLY A 8 10.54 -9.31 -11.55
C GLY A 8 9.08 -9.78 -11.69
N GLU A 9 8.73 -10.94 -11.14
CA GLU A 9 7.32 -11.42 -11.13
C GLU A 9 6.45 -10.62 -10.18
N SER A 10 7.04 -10.11 -9.08
CA SER A 10 6.25 -9.39 -8.09
C SER A 10 5.82 -8.01 -8.59
N ASP A 11 6.66 -7.32 -9.34
CA ASP A 11 6.30 -6.03 -9.92
C ASP A 11 5.28 -6.20 -11.07
N ASP A 12 5.29 -7.35 -11.75
CA ASP A 12 4.35 -7.65 -12.83
C ASP A 12 2.89 -7.64 -12.35
N MET A 13 2.57 -8.33 -11.24
CA MET A 13 1.20 -8.31 -10.71
C MET A 13 0.75 -6.92 -10.28
N TYR A 14 1.63 -6.14 -9.63
CA TYR A 14 1.32 -4.76 -9.26
C TYR A 14 1.02 -3.90 -10.49
N LEU A 15 1.88 -3.94 -11.50
CA LEU A 15 1.71 -3.16 -12.72
C LEU A 15 0.44 -3.55 -13.48
N GLN A 16 0.13 -4.84 -13.56
CA GLN A 16 -1.11 -5.34 -14.16
C GLN A 16 -2.34 -4.79 -13.42
N LEU A 17 -2.34 -4.79 -12.09
CA LEU A 17 -3.44 -4.22 -11.31
C LEU A 17 -3.58 -2.72 -11.59
N MET A 18 -2.48 -1.97 -11.63
CA MET A 18 -2.53 -0.54 -11.94
C MET A 18 -3.09 -0.27 -13.35
N GLU A 19 -2.70 -1.08 -14.35
CA GLU A 19 -3.21 -0.97 -15.71
C GLU A 19 -4.71 -1.33 -15.80
N ILE A 20 -5.15 -2.40 -15.16
CA ILE A 20 -6.55 -2.80 -15.09
C ILE A 20 -7.39 -1.71 -14.41
N GLY A 21 -6.88 -1.13 -13.32
CA GLY A 21 -7.56 -0.05 -12.61
C GLY A 21 -7.76 1.18 -13.48
N GLN A 22 -6.75 1.54 -14.28
CA GLN A 22 -6.83 2.64 -15.23
C GLN A 22 -7.84 2.34 -16.36
N LYS A 23 -7.79 1.15 -16.96
CA LYS A 23 -8.77 0.73 -17.99
C LYS A 23 -10.19 0.74 -17.46
N ALA A 24 -10.41 0.29 -16.22
CA ALA A 24 -11.73 0.32 -15.60
C ALA A 24 -12.25 1.75 -15.42
N LEU A 25 -11.39 2.70 -15.04
CA LEU A 25 -11.75 4.12 -14.95
C LEU A 25 -12.19 4.67 -16.32
N GLU A 26 -11.39 4.43 -17.36
CA GLU A 26 -11.63 4.92 -18.72
C GLU A 26 -12.94 4.38 -19.32
N ASN A 27 -13.34 3.17 -18.94
CA ASN A 27 -14.59 2.54 -19.35
C ASN A 27 -15.76 2.83 -18.38
N ALA A 28 -15.61 3.82 -17.50
CA ALA A 28 -16.61 4.22 -16.51
C ALA A 28 -17.05 3.12 -15.52
N HIS A 29 -16.22 2.09 -15.31
CA HIS A 29 -16.41 1.04 -14.31
C HIS A 29 -15.76 1.43 -12.97
N TYR A 30 -16.25 2.52 -12.36
CA TYR A 30 -15.59 3.19 -11.22
C TYR A 30 -15.44 2.33 -9.96
N GLU A 31 -16.40 1.48 -9.66
CA GLU A 31 -16.33 0.50 -8.56
C GLU A 31 -15.23 -0.53 -8.79
N THR A 32 -15.09 -0.98 -10.04
CA THR A 32 -14.05 -1.94 -10.42
C THR A 32 -12.69 -1.29 -10.31
N ALA A 33 -12.54 -0.07 -10.83
CA ALA A 33 -11.32 0.72 -10.69
C ALA A 33 -10.89 0.86 -9.22
N TYR A 34 -11.85 1.17 -8.34
CA TYR A 34 -11.63 1.24 -6.89
C TYR A 34 -11.15 -0.10 -6.30
N HIS A 35 -11.87 -1.21 -6.55
CA HIS A 35 -11.51 -2.51 -5.98
C HIS A 35 -10.17 -3.04 -6.47
N VAL A 36 -9.80 -2.71 -7.72
CA VAL A 36 -8.49 -3.05 -8.27
C VAL A 36 -7.39 -2.27 -7.57
N LEU A 37 -7.60 -0.98 -7.24
CA LEU A 37 -6.65 -0.23 -6.42
C LEU A 37 -6.54 -0.78 -4.99
N CYS A 38 -7.63 -1.29 -4.40
CA CYS A 38 -7.55 -2.01 -3.12
C CYS A 38 -6.67 -3.26 -3.22
N ALA A 39 -6.81 -4.05 -4.29
CA ALA A 39 -5.95 -5.20 -4.54
C ALA A 39 -4.48 -4.79 -4.69
N ALA A 40 -4.20 -3.73 -5.46
CA ALA A 40 -2.85 -3.19 -5.64
C ALA A 40 -2.23 -2.71 -4.32
N MET A 41 -3.01 -2.05 -3.46
CA MET A 41 -2.57 -1.66 -2.11
C MET A 41 -2.22 -2.89 -1.27
N HIS A 42 -3.12 -3.88 -1.17
CA HIS A 42 -2.87 -5.08 -0.37
C HIS A 42 -1.61 -5.81 -0.84
N TYR A 43 -1.42 -5.86 -2.16
CA TYR A 43 -0.24 -6.43 -2.77
C TYR A 43 1.04 -5.66 -2.38
N ALA A 44 1.04 -4.33 -2.53
CA ALA A 44 2.16 -3.48 -2.16
C ALA A 44 2.51 -3.55 -0.67
N TYR A 45 1.48 -3.60 0.19
CA TYR A 45 1.65 -3.76 1.64
C TYR A 45 2.28 -5.09 2.01
N ALA A 46 1.83 -6.20 1.40
CA ALA A 46 2.39 -7.53 1.65
C ALA A 46 3.89 -7.59 1.33
N GLN A 47 4.35 -6.79 0.37
CA GLN A 47 5.76 -6.68 -0.01
C GLN A 47 6.52 -5.58 0.74
N SER A 48 5.89 -4.89 1.69
CA SER A 48 6.45 -3.71 2.39
C SER A 48 6.99 -2.63 1.42
N ASN A 49 6.40 -2.53 0.22
CA ASN A 49 6.87 -1.63 -0.82
C ASN A 49 6.20 -0.26 -0.70
N GLU A 50 6.86 0.64 0.02
CA GLU A 50 6.36 2.01 0.26
C GLU A 50 6.11 2.79 -1.03
N LYS A 51 6.98 2.65 -2.04
CA LYS A 51 6.82 3.38 -3.31
C LYS A 51 5.54 2.96 -4.05
N HIS A 52 5.22 1.66 -4.03
CA HIS A 52 3.98 1.17 -4.63
C HIS A 52 2.75 1.64 -3.86
N LEU A 53 2.81 1.67 -2.52
CA LEU A 53 1.73 2.23 -1.70
C LEU A 53 1.49 3.71 -2.00
N GLU A 54 2.55 4.52 -2.08
CA GLU A 54 2.46 5.94 -2.45
C GLU A 54 1.84 6.13 -3.85
N ALA A 55 2.25 5.31 -4.83
CA ALA A 55 1.70 5.34 -6.17
C ALA A 55 0.21 4.95 -6.21
N VAL A 56 -0.23 3.96 -5.41
CA VAL A 56 -1.66 3.62 -5.30
C VAL A 56 -2.45 4.77 -4.67
N ALA A 57 -1.92 5.44 -3.65
CA ALA A 57 -2.58 6.60 -3.04
C ALA A 57 -2.75 7.74 -4.06
N GLN A 58 -1.72 8.00 -4.87
CA GLN A 58 -1.80 9.01 -5.92
C GLN A 58 -2.81 8.63 -7.01
N ALA A 59 -2.84 7.36 -7.42
CA ALA A 59 -3.83 6.88 -8.38
C ALA A 59 -5.25 6.98 -7.85
N ALA A 60 -5.48 6.60 -6.58
CA ALA A 60 -6.78 6.73 -5.92
C ALA A 60 -7.27 8.19 -5.91
N ARG A 61 -6.38 9.14 -5.60
CA ARG A 61 -6.68 10.58 -5.66
C ARG A 61 -7.03 11.04 -7.08
N ASN A 62 -6.23 10.61 -8.06
CA ASN A 62 -6.45 10.98 -9.46
C ASN A 62 -7.78 10.45 -9.99
N GLN A 63 -8.12 9.19 -9.69
CA GLN A 63 -9.39 8.59 -10.07
C GLN A 63 -10.58 9.32 -9.43
N LEU A 64 -10.50 9.64 -8.13
CA LEU A 64 -11.54 10.42 -7.46
C LEU A 64 -11.74 11.80 -8.11
N ASN A 65 -10.65 12.55 -8.34
CA ASN A 65 -10.71 13.86 -8.97
C ASN A 65 -11.30 13.78 -10.40
N TRP A 66 -10.94 12.74 -11.14
CA TRP A 66 -11.48 12.49 -12.47
C TRP A 66 -12.99 12.23 -12.41
N ILE A 67 -13.45 11.37 -11.48
CA ILE A 67 -14.88 11.07 -11.28
C ILE A 67 -15.64 12.34 -10.87
N ASP A 68 -15.10 13.12 -9.94
CA ASP A 68 -15.71 14.37 -9.48
C ASP A 68 -15.88 15.39 -10.61
N THR A 69 -14.94 15.41 -11.57
CA THR A 69 -14.98 16.33 -12.73
C THR A 69 -15.93 15.84 -13.82
N HIS A 70 -15.90 14.54 -14.15
CA HIS A 70 -16.60 14.00 -15.33
C HIS A 70 -17.96 13.39 -15.01
N ASN A 71 -18.17 12.92 -13.79
CA ASN A 71 -19.44 12.35 -13.35
C ASN A 71 -19.73 12.68 -11.87
N PRO A 72 -19.96 13.97 -11.54
CA PRO A 72 -20.15 14.42 -10.16
C PRO A 72 -21.38 13.78 -9.47
N THR A 73 -22.35 13.29 -10.25
CA THR A 73 -23.54 12.61 -9.71
C THR A 73 -23.32 11.13 -9.43
N HIS A 74 -22.23 10.53 -9.90
CA HIS A 74 -21.97 9.11 -9.70
C HIS A 74 -21.80 8.76 -8.22
N ARG A 75 -22.20 7.56 -7.78
CA ARG A 75 -22.13 7.18 -6.35
C ARG A 75 -20.71 7.16 -5.78
N MET A 76 -19.70 7.01 -6.64
CA MET A 76 -18.27 7.01 -6.25
C MET A 76 -17.67 8.43 -6.17
N SER A 77 -18.39 9.46 -6.61
CA SER A 77 -17.94 10.85 -6.50
C SER A 77 -17.95 11.29 -5.03
N SER A 78 -17.11 12.27 -4.69
CA SER A 78 -17.08 12.95 -3.40
C SER A 78 -18.45 13.57 -3.08
N GLN A 79 -19.08 14.22 -4.06
CA GLN A 79 -20.35 14.92 -3.84
C GLN A 79 -21.51 13.98 -3.52
N SER A 80 -21.58 12.82 -4.19
CA SER A 80 -22.66 11.85 -3.98
C SER A 80 -22.44 10.96 -2.76
N SER A 81 -21.18 10.63 -2.45
CA SER A 81 -20.84 9.81 -1.27
C SER A 81 -21.20 10.52 0.04
N VAL A 82 -20.97 11.84 0.13
CA VAL A 82 -21.39 12.65 1.29
C VAL A 82 -22.91 12.62 1.50
N LYS A 83 -23.69 12.65 0.41
CA LYS A 83 -25.17 12.65 0.46
C LYS A 83 -25.77 11.32 0.92
N ARG A 84 -25.05 10.20 0.75
CA ARG A 84 -25.60 8.85 0.98
C ARG A 84 -25.17 8.24 2.30
N SER A 85 -23.90 8.37 2.66
CA SER A 85 -23.31 7.71 3.82
C SER A 85 -22.25 8.53 4.55
N GLY A 86 -21.86 9.70 4.01
CA GLY A 86 -20.82 10.55 4.59
C GLY A 86 -19.39 10.02 4.40
N ILE A 87 -19.22 8.81 3.87
CA ILE A 87 -17.92 8.14 3.72
C ILE A 87 -17.66 7.92 2.24
N ASN A 88 -16.57 8.52 1.74
CA ASN A 88 -16.08 8.29 0.39
C ASN A 88 -15.06 7.14 0.38
N LEU A 89 -15.29 6.13 -0.46
CA LEU A 89 -14.47 4.92 -0.52
C LEU A 89 -13.00 5.21 -0.90
N TYR A 90 -12.75 6.16 -1.80
CA TYR A 90 -11.39 6.57 -2.16
C TYR A 90 -10.68 7.28 -1.00
N GLN A 91 -11.41 8.10 -0.22
CA GLN A 91 -10.84 8.70 1.00
C GLN A 91 -10.48 7.63 2.03
N SER A 92 -11.36 6.65 2.28
CA SER A 92 -11.06 5.53 3.18
C SER A 92 -9.84 4.73 2.72
N LEU A 93 -9.70 4.47 1.42
CA LEU A 93 -8.53 3.80 0.86
C LEU A 93 -7.24 4.61 1.10
N MET A 94 -7.24 5.91 0.83
CA MET A 94 -6.08 6.77 1.10
C MET A 94 -5.72 6.79 2.60
N THR A 95 -6.71 6.82 3.49
CA THR A 95 -6.48 6.72 4.94
C THR A 95 -5.81 5.38 5.31
N GLN A 96 -6.29 4.28 4.74
CA GLN A 96 -5.72 2.96 4.98
C GLN A 96 -4.26 2.89 4.49
N ILE A 97 -3.98 3.37 3.27
CA ILE A 97 -2.62 3.42 2.73
C ILE A 97 -1.66 4.21 3.63
N HIS A 98 -2.10 5.36 4.16
CA HIS A 98 -1.27 6.12 5.10
C HIS A 98 -0.99 5.36 6.40
N ALA A 99 -1.97 4.63 6.93
CA ALA A 99 -1.75 3.78 8.10
C ALA A 99 -0.76 2.65 7.80
N ASP A 100 -0.89 2.01 6.65
CA ASP A 100 -0.01 0.93 6.20
C ASP A 100 1.45 1.41 6.05
N LEU A 101 1.66 2.59 5.46
CA LEU A 101 2.98 3.24 5.37
C LEU A 101 3.58 3.49 6.76
N GLN A 102 2.80 3.98 7.71
CA GLN A 102 3.27 4.21 9.08
C GLN A 102 3.68 2.91 9.77
N ILE A 103 2.91 1.83 9.57
CA ILE A 103 3.22 0.51 10.13
C ILE A 103 4.56 0.00 9.59
N ILE A 104 4.77 0.06 8.26
CA ILE A 104 6.02 -0.37 7.62
C ILE A 104 7.22 0.43 8.16
N GLN A 105 7.08 1.76 8.27
CA GLN A 105 8.15 2.61 8.79
C GLN A 105 8.49 2.30 10.25
N GLN A 106 7.49 2.03 11.09
CA GLN A 106 7.69 1.63 12.48
C GLN A 106 8.38 0.26 12.59
N GLN A 107 8.00 -0.71 11.76
CA GLN A 107 8.63 -2.03 11.72
C GLN A 107 10.10 -1.92 11.33
N ARG A 108 10.43 -1.19 10.25
CA ARG A 108 11.82 -0.96 9.83
C ARG A 108 12.65 -0.28 10.92
N ARG A 109 12.08 0.70 11.64
CA ARG A 109 12.77 1.33 12.77
C ARG A 109 13.10 0.30 13.85
N LYS A 110 12.14 -0.54 14.25
CA LYS A 110 12.35 -1.57 15.28
C LYS A 110 13.42 -2.58 14.87
N GLU A 111 13.47 -2.98 13.60
CA GLU A 111 14.51 -3.87 13.07
C GLU A 111 15.88 -3.21 13.12
N ASN A 112 16.00 -1.97 12.66
CA ASN A 112 17.24 -1.21 12.75
C ASN A 112 17.75 -1.06 14.19
N PHE A 113 16.83 -0.91 15.15
CA PHE A 113 17.19 -0.85 16.58
C PHE A 113 17.73 -2.17 17.13
N LYS A 114 17.29 -3.33 16.63
CA LYS A 114 17.80 -4.65 17.05
C LYS A 114 19.22 -4.92 16.57
N HIS A 115 19.65 -4.28 15.48
CA HIS A 115 20.98 -4.49 14.88
C HIS A 115 22.04 -3.49 15.39
N LEU A 116 21.75 -2.68 16.42
CA LEU A 116 22.73 -1.78 17.03
C LEU A 116 23.71 -2.56 17.94
N PRO A 117 25.03 -2.34 17.82
CA PRO A 117 26.07 -3.11 18.52
C PRO A 117 26.13 -2.90 20.04
N TRP A 118 25.29 -2.03 20.61
CA TRP A 118 25.22 -1.79 22.05
C TRP A 118 24.21 -2.71 22.77
N PHE A 119 23.28 -3.34 22.04
CA PHE A 119 22.49 -4.46 22.55
C PHE A 119 23.23 -5.76 22.26
N GLY A 120 24.18 -6.09 23.15
CA GLY A 120 25.04 -7.26 23.02
C GLY A 120 24.25 -8.57 22.90
N ASP A 121 24.77 -9.49 22.09
CA ASP A 121 24.33 -10.88 22.06
C ASP A 121 24.37 -11.45 23.48
N ALA A 122 23.19 -11.65 24.08
CA ALA A 122 23.02 -12.26 25.40
C ALA A 122 23.43 -13.76 25.44
N ASN A 123 24.15 -14.25 24.42
CA ASN A 123 24.59 -15.63 24.28
C ASN A 123 26.08 -15.85 24.52
N ASN A 124 26.87 -14.83 24.88
CA ASN A 124 28.25 -15.03 25.28
C ASN A 124 28.34 -15.22 26.80
N ASN A 125 27.96 -16.43 27.26
CA ASN A 125 28.20 -16.89 28.63
C ASN A 125 29.65 -17.36 28.73
N PRO A 126 30.58 -16.63 29.39
CA PRO A 126 31.86 -17.21 29.72
C PRO A 126 31.60 -18.26 30.80
N SER A 127 31.63 -19.53 30.39
CA SER A 127 31.69 -20.68 31.27
C SER A 127 32.75 -20.43 32.33
N VAL A 128 32.28 -20.20 33.56
CA VAL A 128 33.09 -20.14 34.77
C VAL A 128 33.86 -21.45 34.84
N LYS A 129 35.19 -21.39 34.70
CA LYS A 129 36.07 -22.49 35.07
C LYS A 129 36.32 -22.34 36.56
N GLU A 130 35.61 -23.14 37.35
CA GLU A 130 36.09 -23.52 38.68
C GLU A 130 37.27 -24.46 38.47
N GLU A 131 38.46 -24.05 38.94
CA GLU A 131 39.51 -24.86 39.58
C GLU A 131 40.69 -23.97 40.00
#